data_AF-A0A1G1TCL6-F1
#
_entry.id   AF-A0A1G1TCL6-F1
#
_cell.length_a   1.000
_cell.length_b   1.000
_cell.length_c   1.000
_cell.angle_alpha   90.00
_cell.angle_beta   90.00
_cell.angle_gamma   90.00
#
_symmetry.space_group_name_H-M   'P 1'
#
loop_
_entity.id
_entity.type
_entity.pdbx_description
1 polymer ?
#
loop_
_entity_poly.entity_id
_entity_poly.type
_entity_poly.pdbx_seq_one_letter_code
_entity_poly.pdbx_strand_id
1 'polypeptide(L)'
;MLVGYFRASGYFRVRPLLDKVPKVRILVGIDVDRITKEFHDRGQQYIQDPQQTKDEFVAGLAKNIQDADYDKTTEAGLVQFIEDLISGKIEMRAHPEKTIHAKVYIVRPEPFNEYTPCEFITGSSNLTAAGLGLSEHSNYEFNISVREYGLVKEATEEFELLWEQSVPILKAQAEALRKETYLRDDFTPFELYIKMLLEFFGRRVEFDPYHIELLLPPQYHRLKYQTDAANQGYAIMMAHHGFILADVVGLGKTIIALMVIKKFIYENGTQTKILVVCRRR
;
A
#
# COMPACT_ATOMS: atom_id res chain seq x y z
N MET A 1 -9.45 14.30 18.65
CA MET A 1 -9.97 13.26 17.72
C MET A 1 -9.32 11.93 18.08
N LEU A 2 -10.09 10.84 18.17
CA LEU A 2 -9.64 9.49 18.58
C LEU A 2 -9.98 8.47 17.48
N VAL A 3 -9.00 7.77 16.87
CA VAL A 3 -9.29 6.94 15.68
C VAL A 3 -8.75 5.52 15.83
N GLY A 4 -9.60 4.58 16.23
CA GLY A 4 -9.20 3.18 16.39
C GLY A 4 -8.69 2.47 15.13
N TYR A 5 -9.09 2.91 13.94
CA TYR A 5 -8.52 2.39 12.68
C TYR A 5 -8.31 3.51 11.66
N PHE A 6 -7.05 3.89 11.49
CA PHE A 6 -6.60 4.94 10.59
C PHE A 6 -6.09 4.34 9.28
N ARG A 7 -6.68 4.73 8.15
CA ARG A 7 -6.01 4.61 6.85
C ARG A 7 -5.68 5.99 6.32
N ALA A 8 -4.45 6.13 5.86
CA ALA A 8 -3.94 7.37 5.31
C ALA A 8 -4.86 7.88 4.18
N SER A 9 -5.34 6.98 3.30
CA SER A 9 -6.27 7.31 2.21
C SER A 9 -7.58 7.99 2.63
N GLY A 10 -8.15 7.61 3.78
CA GLY A 10 -9.35 8.24 4.32
C GLY A 10 -9.06 9.66 4.81
N TYR A 11 -7.91 9.85 5.45
CA TYR A 11 -7.49 11.15 5.94
C TYR A 11 -7.31 12.18 4.82
N PHE A 12 -6.69 11.81 3.69
CA PHE A 12 -6.42 12.75 2.59
C PHE A 12 -7.69 13.36 2.00
N ARG A 13 -8.77 12.59 1.94
CA ARG A 13 -10.05 13.06 1.39
C ARG A 13 -10.75 14.04 2.33
N VAL A 14 -10.58 13.91 3.64
CA VAL A 14 -11.13 14.87 4.62
C VAL A 14 -10.18 16.01 4.96
N ARG A 15 -8.90 15.89 4.60
CA ARG A 15 -7.87 16.88 4.95
C ARG A 15 -8.19 18.32 4.50
N PRO A 16 -8.76 18.57 3.31
CA PRO A 16 -9.15 19.92 2.91
C PRO A 16 -10.17 20.55 3.88
N LEU A 17 -11.00 19.74 4.52
CA LEU A 17 -11.97 20.21 5.54
C LEU A 17 -11.29 20.60 6.85
N LEU A 18 -10.04 20.18 7.07
CA LEU A 18 -9.26 20.42 8.28
C LEU A 18 -8.24 21.56 8.12
N ASP A 19 -8.30 22.35 7.05
CA ASP A 19 -7.34 23.44 6.81
C ASP A 19 -7.33 24.48 7.93
N LYS A 20 -8.51 24.84 8.41
CA LYS A 20 -8.70 25.80 9.51
C LYS A 20 -8.51 25.19 10.91
N VAL A 21 -8.32 23.87 11.00
CA VAL A 21 -8.11 23.19 12.28
C VAL A 21 -6.64 23.34 12.65
N PRO A 22 -6.29 24.01 13.76
CA PRO A 22 -4.90 24.30 14.10
C PRO A 22 -4.13 23.04 14.53
N LYS A 23 -4.83 22.05 15.09
CA LYS A 23 -4.23 20.86 15.66
C LYS A 23 -5.14 19.65 15.51
N VAL A 24 -4.58 18.55 15.05
CA VAL A 24 -5.25 17.25 14.91
C VAL A 24 -4.44 16.22 15.70
N ARG A 25 -5.10 15.53 16.62
CA ARG A 25 -4.51 14.38 17.32
C ARG A 25 -5.16 13.12 16.79
N ILE A 26 -4.37 12.08 16.55
CA ILE A 26 -4.83 10.78 16.06
C ILE A 26 -4.17 9.71 16.92
N LEU A 27 -4.96 9.00 17.71
CA LEU A 27 -4.51 7.81 18.42
C LEU A 27 -4.94 6.60 17.64
N VAL A 28 -4.01 5.70 17.33
CA VAL A 28 -4.27 4.48 16.57
C VAL A 28 -4.04 3.26 17.46
N GLY A 29 -4.93 2.27 17.36
CA GLY A 29 -4.74 0.95 17.96
C GLY A 29 -3.85 0.08 17.07
N ILE A 30 -2.96 -0.70 17.66
CA ILE A 30 -2.21 -1.73 16.96
C ILE A 30 -2.95 -3.07 17.11
N ASP A 31 -2.84 -3.94 16.10
CA ASP A 31 -3.40 -5.30 16.12
C ASP A 31 -2.54 -6.21 17.02
N VAL A 32 -2.71 -6.06 18.33
CA VAL A 32 -1.97 -6.80 19.36
C VAL A 32 -2.19 -8.31 19.23
N ASP A 33 -3.36 -8.74 18.77
CA ASP A 33 -3.70 -10.14 18.59
C ASP A 33 -2.89 -10.80 17.47
N ARG A 34 -2.74 -10.11 16.33
CA ARG A 34 -1.85 -10.57 15.24
C ARG A 34 -0.41 -10.72 15.72
N ILE A 35 0.09 -9.74 16.48
CA ILE A 35 1.47 -9.73 16.98
C ILE A 35 1.66 -10.88 17.97
N THR A 36 0.77 -11.01 18.94
CA THR A 36 0.82 -12.07 19.94
C THR A 36 0.83 -13.45 19.26
N LYS A 37 0.04 -13.62 18.20
CA LYS A 37 0.03 -14.84 17.38
C LYS A 37 1.36 -15.08 16.66
N GLU A 38 1.93 -14.07 16.00
CA GLU A 38 3.23 -14.20 15.32
C GLU A 38 4.37 -14.58 16.27
N PHE A 39 4.38 -14.03 17.49
CA PHE A 39 5.36 -14.39 18.52
C PHE A 39 5.15 -15.82 19.03
N HIS A 40 3.89 -16.21 19.27
CA HIS A 40 3.54 -17.55 19.67
C HIS A 40 3.94 -18.60 18.60
N ASP A 41 3.71 -18.30 17.32
CA ASP A 41 4.10 -19.15 16.19
C ASP A 41 5.63 -19.30 16.07
N ARG A 42 6.40 -18.33 16.58
CA ARG A 42 7.87 -18.36 16.68
C ARG A 42 8.39 -18.94 18.00
N GLY A 43 7.51 -19.40 18.89
CA GLY A 43 7.87 -19.94 20.21
C GLY A 43 8.43 -18.89 21.17
N GLN A 44 8.11 -17.61 20.95
CA GLN A 44 8.55 -16.48 21.76
C GLN A 44 7.37 -15.89 22.54
N GLN A 45 7.63 -15.35 23.73
CA GLN A 45 6.66 -14.53 24.43
C GLN A 45 6.73 -13.10 23.88
N TYR A 46 5.57 -12.52 23.57
CA TYR A 46 5.49 -11.11 23.25
C TYR A 46 5.81 -10.28 24.50
N ILE A 47 6.96 -9.61 24.49
CA ILE A 47 7.34 -8.64 25.52
C ILE A 47 7.03 -7.27 24.95
N GLN A 48 6.25 -6.49 25.70
CA GLN A 48 5.80 -5.17 25.30
C GLN A 48 7.01 -4.23 25.19
N ASP A 49 7.40 -3.90 23.95
CA ASP A 49 8.43 -2.92 23.67
C ASP A 49 7.79 -1.69 22.97
N PRO A 50 7.79 -0.51 23.62
CA PRO A 50 7.37 0.74 23.00
C PRO A 50 8.07 1.04 21.66
N GLN A 51 9.33 0.60 21.50
CA GLN A 51 10.07 0.77 20.27
C GLN A 51 9.53 -0.13 19.15
N GLN A 52 9.27 -1.40 19.46
CA GLN A 52 8.64 -2.33 18.52
C GLN A 52 7.24 -1.87 18.08
N THR A 53 6.43 -1.42 19.05
CA THR A 53 5.09 -0.84 18.83
C THR A 53 5.13 0.27 17.78
N LYS A 54 6.13 1.15 17.90
CA LYS A 54 6.37 2.24 16.96
C LYS A 54 6.82 1.72 15.59
N ASP A 55 7.81 0.84 15.54
CA ASP A 55 8.39 0.35 14.29
C ASP A 55 7.35 -0.39 13.44
N GLU A 56 6.51 -1.20 14.08
CA GLU A 56 5.39 -1.87 13.40
C GLU A 56 4.33 -0.90 12.90
N PHE A 57 4.00 0.13 13.68
CA PHE A 57 3.09 1.17 13.23
C PHE A 57 3.66 1.87 11.97
N VAL A 58 4.94 2.24 11.98
CA VAL A 58 5.61 2.91 10.86
C VAL A 58 5.62 2.01 9.64
N ALA A 59 5.98 0.73 9.79
CA ALA A 59 5.95 -0.24 8.70
C ALA A 59 4.52 -0.42 8.14
N GLY A 60 3.51 -0.46 9.01
CA GLY A 60 2.11 -0.50 8.62
C GLY A 60 1.68 0.75 7.85
N LEU A 61 2.10 1.93 8.29
CA LEU A 61 1.82 3.19 7.60
C LEU A 61 2.53 3.27 6.24
N ALA A 62 3.80 2.87 6.17
CA ALA A 62 4.56 2.77 4.91
C ALA A 62 3.85 1.86 3.91
N LYS A 63 3.39 0.68 4.37
CA LYS A 63 2.61 -0.24 3.55
C LYS A 63 1.29 0.37 3.08
N ASN A 64 0.55 1.06 3.96
CA ASN A 64 -0.70 1.74 3.57
C ASN A 64 -0.46 2.84 2.53
N ILE A 65 0.68 3.52 2.56
CA ILE A 65 1.08 4.51 1.55
C ILE A 65 1.35 3.79 0.22
N GLN A 66 2.11 2.69 0.24
CA GLN A 66 2.46 1.90 -0.95
C GLN A 66 1.24 1.24 -1.62
N ASP A 67 0.29 0.76 -0.82
CA ASP A 67 -0.94 0.09 -1.28
C ASP A 67 -2.05 1.09 -1.66
N ALA A 68 -1.86 2.40 -1.46
CA ALA A 68 -2.86 3.41 -1.79
C ALA A 68 -3.03 3.54 -3.32
N ASP A 69 -4.27 3.73 -3.78
CA ASP A 69 -4.55 4.01 -5.18
C ASP A 69 -3.74 5.23 -5.65
N TYR A 70 -3.07 5.10 -6.79
CA TYR A 70 -2.23 6.16 -7.32
C TYR A 70 -3.04 7.09 -8.23
N ASP A 71 -3.38 8.26 -7.70
CA ASP A 71 -3.88 9.40 -8.47
C ASP A 71 -3.29 10.70 -7.93
N LYS A 72 -3.29 11.76 -8.76
CA LYS A 72 -2.68 13.06 -8.41
C LYS A 72 -3.23 13.67 -7.12
N THR A 73 -4.52 13.48 -6.83
CA THR A 73 -5.18 13.99 -5.63
C THR A 73 -4.73 13.20 -4.40
N THR A 74 -4.68 11.89 -4.53
CA THR A 74 -4.22 10.99 -3.47
C THR A 74 -2.75 11.22 -3.13
N GLU A 75 -1.88 11.35 -4.13
CA GLU A 75 -0.46 11.66 -3.91
C GLU A 75 -0.26 13.03 -3.26
N ALA A 76 -0.95 14.08 -3.73
CA ALA A 76 -0.86 15.40 -3.10
C ALA A 76 -1.32 15.37 -1.63
N GLY A 77 -2.39 14.63 -1.33
CA GLY A 77 -2.86 14.43 0.04
C GLY A 77 -1.88 13.66 0.93
N LEU A 78 -1.22 12.64 0.38
CA LEU A 78 -0.16 11.87 1.05
C LEU A 78 1.03 12.76 1.43
N VAL A 79 1.52 13.54 0.48
CA VAL A 79 2.62 14.50 0.71
C VAL A 79 2.22 15.49 1.80
N GLN A 80 1.04 16.09 1.69
CA GLN A 80 0.56 17.05 2.68
C GLN A 80 0.42 16.45 4.08
N PHE A 81 -0.04 15.21 4.18
CA PHE A 81 -0.13 14.51 5.47
C PHE A 81 1.23 14.31 6.13
N ILE A 82 2.25 13.93 5.35
CA ILE A 82 3.62 13.83 5.87
C ILE A 82 4.12 15.20 6.33
N GLU A 83 3.87 16.26 5.58
CA GLU A 83 4.22 17.62 5.98
C GLU A 83 3.50 18.08 7.26
N ASP A 84 2.23 17.71 7.41
CA ASP A 84 1.43 18.01 8.61
C ASP A 84 1.93 17.25 9.84
N LEU A 85 2.43 16.02 9.67
CA LEU A 85 3.12 15.27 10.74
C LEU A 85 4.44 15.94 11.11
N ILE A 86 5.23 16.35 10.10
CA ILE A 86 6.54 16.98 10.30
C ILE A 86 6.41 18.36 10.95
N SER A 87 5.39 19.13 10.60
CA SER A 87 5.10 20.46 11.16
C SER A 87 4.42 20.40 12.54
N GLY A 88 3.93 19.24 12.95
CA GLY A 88 3.21 19.05 14.22
C GLY A 88 1.74 19.50 14.18
N LYS A 89 1.20 19.86 13.00
CA LYS A 89 -0.23 20.07 12.83
C LYS A 89 -1.01 18.79 13.14
N ILE A 90 -0.48 17.64 12.72
CA ILE A 90 -0.96 16.32 13.10
C ILE A 90 0.00 15.72 14.13
N GLU A 91 -0.53 15.30 15.27
CA GLU A 91 0.15 14.44 16.23
C GLU A 91 -0.43 13.05 16.11
N MET A 92 0.43 12.04 15.96
CA MET A 92 0.02 10.65 15.95
C MET A 92 0.67 9.89 17.11
N ARG A 93 -0.13 9.05 17.76
CA ARG A 93 0.36 8.08 18.75
C ARG A 93 -0.23 6.71 18.51
N ALA A 94 0.49 5.67 18.93
CA ALA A 94 0.04 4.30 18.87
C ALA A 94 -0.07 3.73 20.29
N HIS A 95 -1.21 3.11 20.62
CA HIS A 95 -1.40 2.52 21.94
C HIS A 95 -0.81 1.09 21.96
N PRO A 96 0.10 0.75 22.88
CA PRO A 96 0.81 -0.53 22.89
C PRO A 96 -0.04 -1.72 23.36
N GLU A 97 -0.97 -1.49 24.28
CA GLU A 97 -1.70 -2.58 24.97
C GLU A 97 -3.13 -2.80 24.50
N LYS A 98 -3.85 -1.74 24.10
CA LYS A 98 -5.27 -1.82 23.76
C LYS A 98 -5.45 -1.94 22.25
N THR A 99 -6.18 -2.96 21.84
CA THR A 99 -6.77 -3.00 20.50
C THR A 99 -7.91 -1.97 20.46
N ILE A 100 -7.58 -0.74 20.09
CA ILE A 100 -8.56 0.34 20.00
C ILE A 100 -9.42 0.10 18.76
N HIS A 101 -10.54 -0.60 18.89
CA HIS A 101 -11.52 -0.76 17.80
C HIS A 101 -12.55 0.38 17.73
N ALA A 102 -12.55 1.27 18.72
CA ALA A 102 -13.46 2.41 18.81
C ALA A 102 -13.21 3.43 17.69
N LYS A 103 -14.27 3.91 17.03
CA LYS A 103 -14.18 5.00 16.05
C LYS A 103 -14.86 6.23 16.63
N VAL A 104 -14.08 7.18 17.15
CA VAL A 104 -14.60 8.32 17.93
C VAL A 104 -14.01 9.65 17.47
N TYR A 105 -14.76 10.42 16.70
CA TYR A 105 -14.34 11.70 16.19
C TYR A 105 -14.74 12.82 17.15
N ILE A 106 -13.80 13.32 17.95
CA ILE A 106 -14.02 14.44 18.88
C ILE A 106 -13.55 15.74 18.23
N VAL A 107 -14.47 16.71 18.13
CA VAL A 107 -14.23 18.08 17.67
C VAL A 107 -14.57 19.04 18.81
N ARG A 108 -13.58 19.77 19.28
CA ARG A 108 -13.73 20.80 20.32
C ARG A 108 -12.79 21.98 20.06
N PRO A 109 -13.16 23.20 20.48
CA PRO A 109 -12.27 24.35 20.43
C PRO A 109 -11.27 24.31 21.60
N GLU A 110 -10.36 25.28 21.58
CA GLU A 110 -9.48 25.62 22.68
C GLU A 110 -9.63 27.14 22.92
N PRO A 111 -10.09 27.59 24.10
CA PRO A 111 -10.43 26.81 25.29
C PRO A 111 -11.71 25.96 25.12
N PHE A 112 -11.80 24.84 25.85
CA PHE A 112 -12.98 23.95 25.88
C PHE A 112 -13.76 24.12 27.19
N ASN A 113 -15.03 24.51 27.12
CA ASN A 113 -15.94 24.67 28.26
C ASN A 113 -17.42 24.53 27.86
N GLU A 114 -18.32 24.61 28.84
CA GLU A 114 -19.77 24.43 28.69
C GLU A 114 -20.47 25.42 27.74
N TYR A 115 -19.84 26.57 27.47
CA TYR A 115 -20.36 27.60 26.56
C TYR A 115 -19.80 27.47 25.14
N THR A 116 -18.87 26.54 24.91
CA THR A 116 -18.23 26.36 23.62
C THR A 116 -18.86 25.24 22.81
N PRO A 117 -19.04 25.42 21.49
CA PRO A 117 -19.60 24.38 20.63
C PRO A 117 -18.65 23.19 20.58
N CYS A 118 -19.16 21.99 20.80
CA CYS A 118 -18.39 20.76 20.75
C CYS A 118 -19.24 19.62 20.22
N GLU A 119 -18.60 18.60 19.66
CA GLU A 119 -19.27 17.45 19.08
C GLU A 119 -18.35 16.24 19.18
N PHE A 120 -18.91 15.08 19.55
CA PHE A 120 -18.25 13.81 19.27
C PHE A 120 -19.16 12.93 18.43
N ILE A 121 -18.56 12.23 17.47
CA ILE A 121 -19.23 11.28 16.60
C ILE A 121 -18.65 9.89 16.90
N THR A 122 -19.51 8.91 17.13
CA THR A 122 -19.09 7.52 17.33
C THR A 122 -19.97 6.58 16.51
N GLY A 123 -19.42 5.45 16.10
CA GLY A 123 -20.15 4.50 15.27
C GLY A 123 -19.27 3.42 14.66
N SER A 124 -19.71 2.88 13.52
CA SER A 124 -19.00 1.83 12.78
C SER A 124 -18.00 2.38 11.74
N SER A 125 -18.04 3.68 11.43
CA SER A 125 -17.21 4.31 10.39
C SER A 125 -15.74 4.42 10.77
N ASN A 126 -14.88 3.67 10.08
CA ASN A 126 -13.43 3.91 10.12
C ASN A 126 -13.05 5.16 9.32
N LEU A 127 -11.86 5.72 9.58
CA LEU A 127 -11.32 6.83 8.80
C LEU A 127 -10.73 6.32 7.48
N THR A 128 -11.61 5.85 6.59
CA THR A 128 -11.32 5.31 5.26
C THR A 128 -12.30 5.92 4.25
N ALA A 129 -11.97 5.92 2.96
CA ALA A 129 -12.89 6.44 1.93
C ALA A 129 -14.26 5.72 1.97
N ALA A 130 -14.27 4.39 2.12
CA ALA A 130 -15.52 3.61 2.19
C ALA A 130 -16.32 3.85 3.48
N GLY A 131 -15.66 4.03 4.63
CA GLY A 131 -16.33 4.34 5.90
C GLY A 131 -16.86 5.77 5.98
N LEU A 132 -16.31 6.69 5.18
CA LEU A 132 -16.73 8.09 5.13
C LEU A 132 -17.74 8.39 4.01
N GLY A 133 -18.17 7.39 3.23
CA GLY A 133 -19.11 7.61 2.13
C GLY A 133 -18.48 8.24 0.87
N LEU A 134 -17.15 8.17 0.74
CA LEU A 134 -16.37 8.83 -0.32
C LEU A 134 -15.94 7.87 -1.46
N SER A 135 -16.50 6.67 -1.47
CA SER A 135 -16.26 5.59 -2.44
C SER A 135 -17.55 5.27 -3.21
N GLU A 136 -17.45 4.85 -4.48
CA GLU A 136 -18.60 4.31 -5.24
C GLU A 136 -19.23 3.09 -4.54
N HIS A 137 -18.40 2.31 -3.84
CA HIS A 137 -18.81 1.20 -2.98
C HIS A 137 -18.55 1.56 -1.52
N SER A 138 -19.37 2.47 -0.98
CA SER A 138 -19.28 2.87 0.43
C SER A 138 -19.95 1.85 1.34
N ASN A 139 -19.44 1.74 2.57
CA ASN A 139 -20.02 0.87 3.58
C ASN A 139 -21.37 1.42 4.04
N TYR A 140 -22.26 0.52 4.44
CA TYR A 140 -23.42 0.92 5.25
C TYR A 140 -22.95 1.12 6.68
N GLU A 141 -22.82 2.38 7.09
CA GLU A 141 -22.29 2.76 8.41
C GLU A 141 -23.38 3.34 9.31
N PHE A 142 -23.35 2.99 10.59
CA PHE A 142 -24.23 3.55 11.60
C PHE A 142 -23.43 4.41 12.58
N ASN A 143 -23.78 5.69 12.66
CA ASN A 143 -23.09 6.66 13.51
C ASN A 143 -24.08 7.49 14.32
N ILE A 144 -23.66 7.92 15.50
CA ILE A 144 -24.37 8.85 16.37
C ILE A 144 -23.49 10.08 16.54
N SER A 145 -24.10 11.26 16.49
CA SER A 145 -23.46 12.53 16.85
C SER A 145 -24.03 13.07 18.15
N VAL A 146 -23.16 13.50 19.05
CA VAL A 146 -23.51 14.01 20.38
C VAL A 146 -22.83 15.36 20.60
N ARG A 147 -23.61 16.35 21.04
CA ARG A 147 -23.16 17.74 21.29
C ARG A 147 -23.30 18.19 22.74
N GLU A 148 -23.76 17.29 23.61
CA GLU A 148 -23.90 17.59 25.03
C GLU A 148 -22.52 17.72 25.67
N TYR A 149 -22.24 18.88 26.28
CA TYR A 149 -20.93 19.19 26.84
C TYR A 149 -20.43 18.12 27.82
N GLY A 150 -21.28 17.63 28.73
CA GLY A 150 -20.90 16.61 29.71
C GLY A 150 -20.37 15.34 29.05
N LEU A 151 -21.10 14.82 28.06
CA LEU A 151 -20.71 13.61 27.33
C LEU A 151 -19.48 13.84 26.43
N VAL A 152 -19.35 15.01 25.81
CA VAL A 152 -18.16 15.36 25.02
C VAL A 152 -16.93 15.50 25.91
N LYS A 153 -17.11 16.02 27.13
CA LYS A 153 -16.06 16.13 28.14
C LYS A 153 -15.59 14.74 28.58
N GLU A 154 -16.50 13.84 28.93
CA GLU A 154 -16.17 12.45 29.28
C GLU A 154 -15.41 11.74 28.16
N ALA A 155 -15.88 11.84 26.91
CA ALA A 155 -15.20 11.27 25.76
C ALA A 155 -13.79 11.88 25.55
N THR A 156 -13.63 13.17 25.85
CA THR A 156 -12.34 13.86 25.78
C THR A 156 -11.39 13.38 26.88
N GLU A 157 -11.87 13.19 28.10
CA GLU A 157 -11.07 12.69 29.23
C GLU A 157 -10.58 11.25 28.97
N GLU A 158 -11.46 10.37 28.46
CA GLU A 158 -11.06 9.02 28.05
C GLU A 158 -10.01 9.05 26.93
N PHE A 159 -10.17 9.97 25.96
CA PHE A 159 -9.15 10.17 24.92
C PHE A 159 -7.79 10.58 25.51
N GLU A 160 -7.76 11.57 26.40
CA GLU A 160 -6.49 12.05 26.99
C GLU A 160 -5.83 10.96 27.84
N LEU A 161 -6.60 10.13 28.57
CA LEU A 161 -6.08 8.97 29.31
C LEU A 161 -5.36 7.98 28.38
N LEU A 162 -6.00 7.59 27.28
CA LEU A 162 -5.41 6.70 26.29
C LEU A 162 -4.22 7.35 25.57
N TRP A 163 -4.27 8.67 25.38
CA TRP A 163 -3.21 9.44 24.75
C TRP A 163 -1.95 9.46 25.61
N GLU A 164 -2.07 9.62 26.93
CA GLU A 164 -0.94 9.57 27.87
C GLU A 164 -0.25 8.20 27.90
N GLN A 165 -1.01 7.12 27.72
CA GLN A 165 -0.53 5.73 27.71
C GLN A 165 0.08 5.30 26.36
N SER A 166 0.09 6.18 25.36
CA SER A 166 0.45 5.84 23.99
C SER A 166 1.82 6.37 23.57
N VAL A 167 2.44 5.71 22.59
CA VAL A 167 3.78 6.01 22.10
C VAL A 167 3.70 7.00 20.95
N PRO A 168 4.43 8.14 20.99
CA PRO A 168 4.40 9.13 19.93
C PRO A 168 5.20 8.71 18.70
N ILE A 169 4.64 9.06 17.55
CA ILE A 169 5.38 9.06 16.28
C ILE A 169 6.14 10.37 16.20
N LEU A 170 7.45 10.28 16.14
CA LEU A 170 8.35 11.43 16.07
C LEU A 170 8.55 11.84 14.62
N LYS A 171 8.93 13.11 14.46
CA LYS A 171 9.29 13.72 13.17
C LYS A 171 10.26 12.86 12.34
N ALA A 172 11.26 12.26 12.97
CA ALA A 172 12.23 11.40 12.29
C ALA A 172 11.58 10.17 11.62
N GLN A 173 10.55 9.57 12.23
CA GLN A 173 9.78 8.50 11.60
C GLN A 173 8.97 9.02 10.40
N ALA A 174 8.35 10.20 10.52
CA ALA A 174 7.61 10.81 9.41
C ALA A 174 8.52 11.16 8.22
N GLU A 175 9.74 11.63 8.49
CA GLU A 175 10.76 11.87 7.46
C GLU A 175 11.26 10.57 6.81
N ALA A 176 11.40 9.49 7.60
CA ALA A 176 11.73 8.17 7.07
C ALA A 176 10.64 7.63 6.13
N LEU A 177 9.35 7.80 6.48
CA LEU A 177 8.23 7.41 5.63
C LEU A 177 8.28 8.06 4.24
N ARG A 178 8.68 9.34 4.16
CA ARG A 178 8.88 10.01 2.87
C ARG A 178 9.98 9.35 2.04
N LYS A 179 11.08 8.96 2.67
CA LYS A 179 12.26 8.38 1.99
C LYS A 179 12.07 6.92 1.59
N GLU A 180 11.30 6.16 2.35
CA GLU A 180 11.10 4.72 2.16
C GLU A 180 9.93 4.36 1.23
N THR A 181 9.14 5.35 0.82
CA THR A 181 7.98 5.18 -0.06
C THR A 181 8.22 5.86 -1.41
N TYR A 182 7.27 5.72 -2.34
CA TYR A 182 7.33 6.39 -3.65
C TYR A 182 7.20 7.92 -3.55
N LEU A 183 6.89 8.46 -2.37
CA LEU A 183 6.78 9.91 -2.11
C LEU A 183 8.14 10.61 -2.01
N ARG A 184 9.23 9.84 -2.11
CA ARG A 184 10.59 10.34 -2.15
C ARG A 184 10.80 11.22 -3.38
N ASP A 185 11.37 12.40 -3.21
CA ASP A 185 11.59 13.39 -4.28
C ASP A 185 13.07 13.69 -4.55
N ASP A 186 13.99 12.93 -3.95
CA ASP A 186 15.43 13.13 -4.03
C ASP A 186 16.13 12.36 -5.17
N PHE A 187 15.36 11.85 -6.15
CA PHE A 187 15.92 11.12 -7.29
C PHE A 187 16.17 12.04 -8.50
N THR A 188 17.28 11.79 -9.19
CA THR A 188 17.58 12.44 -10.47
C THR A 188 16.76 11.84 -11.60
N PRO A 189 16.51 12.60 -12.69
CA PRO A 189 15.89 12.05 -13.90
C PRO A 189 16.64 10.82 -14.45
N PHE A 190 17.97 10.78 -14.27
CA PHE A 190 18.80 9.63 -14.63
C PHE A 190 18.51 8.40 -13.77
N GLU A 191 18.44 8.54 -12.45
CA GLU A 191 18.11 7.42 -11.56
C GLU A 191 16.69 6.88 -11.80
N LEU A 192 15.72 7.77 -12.05
CA LEU A 192 14.38 7.37 -12.45
C LEU A 192 14.40 6.59 -13.77
N TYR A 193 15.17 7.05 -14.75
CA TYR A 193 15.37 6.34 -16.02
C TYR A 193 15.99 4.95 -15.81
N ILE A 194 17.03 4.83 -14.98
CA ILE A 194 17.64 3.53 -14.65
C ILE A 194 16.64 2.62 -13.92
N LYS A 195 15.87 3.14 -12.96
CA LYS A 195 14.83 2.37 -12.26
C LYS A 195 13.76 1.86 -13.22
N MET A 196 13.32 2.70 -14.17
CA MET A 196 12.41 2.29 -15.24
C MET A 196 13.01 1.14 -16.06
N LEU A 197 14.27 1.26 -16.48
CA LEU A 197 14.93 0.20 -17.24
C LEU A 197 15.03 -1.11 -16.44
N LEU A 198 15.36 -1.04 -15.15
CA LEU A 198 15.39 -2.21 -14.28
C LEU A 198 14.00 -2.85 -14.12
N GLU A 199 12.94 -2.06 -14.00
CA GLU A 199 11.58 -2.60 -13.86
C GLU A 199 11.11 -3.28 -15.16
N PHE A 200 11.37 -2.68 -16.32
CA PHE A 200 10.96 -3.20 -17.62
C PHE A 200 11.84 -4.33 -18.15
N PHE A 201 13.15 -4.28 -17.87
CA PHE A 201 14.15 -5.18 -18.47
C PHE A 201 14.94 -5.99 -17.45
N GLY A 202 14.94 -5.67 -16.15
CA GLY A 202 15.75 -6.35 -15.13
C GLY A 202 15.48 -7.84 -15.03
N ARG A 203 14.20 -8.25 -15.03
CA ARG A 203 13.80 -9.67 -15.13
C ARG A 203 14.30 -10.38 -16.40
N ARG A 204 14.66 -9.62 -17.45
CA ARG A 204 15.23 -10.14 -18.69
C ARG A 204 16.74 -10.27 -18.64
N VAL A 205 17.42 -9.55 -17.74
CA VAL A 205 18.88 -9.65 -17.52
C VAL A 205 19.21 -10.86 -16.64
N GLU A 206 18.34 -11.19 -15.69
CA GLU A 206 18.41 -12.43 -14.89
C GLU A 206 18.03 -13.68 -15.70
N PHE A 207 17.58 -13.50 -16.94
CA PHE A 207 17.17 -14.59 -17.80
C PHE A 207 18.39 -15.31 -18.36
N ASP A 208 18.62 -16.55 -17.92
CA ASP A 208 19.67 -17.41 -18.45
C ASP A 208 19.36 -17.81 -19.91
N PRO A 209 20.09 -17.28 -20.90
CA PRO A 209 19.90 -17.63 -22.30
C PRO A 209 20.16 -19.12 -22.56
N TYR A 210 21.01 -19.77 -21.73
CA TYR A 210 21.45 -21.16 -21.91
C TYR A 210 20.29 -22.17 -21.83
N HIS A 211 19.15 -21.83 -21.23
CA HIS A 211 18.01 -22.75 -21.12
C HIS A 211 17.13 -22.83 -22.37
N ILE A 212 17.03 -21.76 -23.19
CA ILE A 212 16.33 -21.82 -24.49
C ILE A 212 17.14 -22.59 -25.53
N GLU A 213 18.46 -22.64 -25.36
CA GLU A 213 19.37 -23.34 -26.26
C GLU A 213 19.05 -24.81 -26.43
N LEU A 214 18.56 -25.45 -25.36
CA LEU A 214 18.15 -26.87 -25.34
C LEU A 214 16.79 -27.11 -26.01
N LEU A 215 16.03 -26.05 -26.34
CA LEU A 215 14.67 -26.16 -26.88
C LEU A 215 14.64 -26.24 -28.41
N LEU A 216 15.76 -26.03 -29.11
CA LEU A 216 15.83 -26.10 -30.57
C LEU A 216 16.49 -27.40 -31.08
N PRO A 217 16.15 -27.86 -32.30
CA PRO A 217 16.84 -29.00 -32.91
C PRO A 217 18.35 -28.74 -33.04
N PRO A 218 19.20 -29.77 -32.95
CA PRO A 218 20.67 -29.62 -32.98
C PRO A 218 21.22 -28.94 -34.24
N GLN A 219 20.47 -28.98 -35.34
CA GLN A 219 20.87 -28.52 -36.68
C GLN A 219 20.34 -27.12 -37.02
N TYR A 220 19.63 -26.45 -36.10
CA TYR A 220 19.05 -25.13 -36.39
C TYR A 220 20.03 -23.99 -36.08
N HIS A 221 20.37 -23.21 -37.10
CA HIS A 221 21.17 -21.99 -36.93
C HIS A 221 20.34 -20.90 -36.24
N ARG A 222 20.78 -20.53 -35.04
CA ARG A 222 20.06 -19.61 -34.16
C ARG A 222 20.26 -18.16 -34.60
N LEU A 223 19.18 -17.39 -34.57
CA LEU A 223 19.21 -15.96 -34.80
C LEU A 223 18.87 -15.25 -33.48
N LYS A 224 19.76 -14.36 -33.02
CA LYS A 224 19.65 -13.69 -31.70
C LYS A 224 18.28 -13.03 -31.50
N TYR A 225 17.77 -12.36 -32.53
CA TYR A 225 16.47 -11.69 -32.46
C TYR A 225 15.29 -12.64 -32.21
N GLN A 226 15.37 -13.91 -32.64
CA GLN A 226 14.29 -14.88 -32.42
C GLN A 226 14.21 -15.29 -30.95
N THR A 227 15.37 -15.48 -30.31
CA THR A 227 15.46 -15.75 -28.88
C THR A 227 14.95 -14.55 -28.08
N ASP A 228 15.35 -13.33 -28.45
CA ASP A 228 14.89 -12.11 -27.81
C ASP A 228 13.36 -11.92 -27.96
N ALA A 229 12.82 -12.17 -29.15
CA ALA A 229 11.39 -12.09 -29.43
C ALA A 229 10.58 -13.16 -28.68
N ALA A 230 11.09 -14.39 -28.57
CA ALA A 230 10.44 -15.45 -27.80
C ALA A 230 10.41 -15.13 -26.30
N ASN A 231 11.51 -14.59 -25.77
CA ASN A 231 11.61 -14.16 -24.38
C ASN A 231 10.64 -13.03 -24.06
N GLN A 232 10.62 -12.00 -24.92
CA GLN A 232 9.70 -10.88 -24.77
C GLN A 232 8.24 -11.34 -24.85
N GLY A 233 7.91 -12.16 -25.85
CA GLY A 233 6.56 -12.72 -26.00
C GLY A 233 6.13 -13.53 -24.79
N TYR A 234 7.01 -14.40 -24.27
CA TYR A 234 6.75 -15.19 -23.08
C TYR A 234 6.50 -14.34 -21.84
N ALA A 235 7.33 -13.32 -21.60
CA ALA A 235 7.16 -12.43 -20.46
C ALA A 235 5.82 -11.66 -20.51
N ILE A 236 5.45 -11.16 -21.69
CA ILE A 236 4.15 -10.51 -21.90
C ILE A 236 3.01 -11.50 -21.69
N MET A 237 3.13 -12.73 -22.22
CA MET A 237 2.15 -13.79 -22.02
C MET A 237 1.90 -14.10 -20.55
N MET A 238 2.96 -14.19 -19.73
CA MET A 238 2.83 -14.46 -18.30
C MET A 238 2.24 -13.28 -17.53
N ALA A 239 2.53 -12.05 -17.95
CA ALA A 239 2.02 -10.84 -17.29
C ALA A 239 0.57 -10.49 -17.67
N HIS A 240 0.16 -10.78 -18.91
CA HIS A 240 -1.11 -10.31 -19.49
C HIS A 240 -1.99 -11.43 -20.06
N HIS A 241 -1.66 -12.69 -19.79
CA HIS A 241 -2.38 -13.88 -20.27
C HIS A 241 -2.44 -14.02 -21.80
N GLY A 242 -1.53 -13.37 -22.53
CA GLY A 242 -1.44 -13.45 -23.99
C GLY A 242 -0.49 -12.43 -24.58
N PHE A 243 -0.11 -12.60 -25.85
CA PHE A 243 0.66 -11.63 -26.62
C PHE A 243 0.43 -11.82 -28.12
N ILE A 244 0.78 -10.81 -28.93
CA ILE A 244 0.73 -10.85 -30.39
C ILE A 244 2.14 -10.67 -30.95
N LEU A 245 2.55 -11.54 -31.87
CA LEU A 245 3.84 -11.44 -32.58
C LEU A 245 3.64 -10.90 -34.01
N ALA A 246 3.86 -9.60 -34.18
CA ALA A 246 3.70 -8.90 -35.45
C ALA A 246 5.06 -8.63 -36.13
N ASP A 247 5.61 -9.65 -36.79
CA ASP A 247 6.89 -9.55 -37.53
C ASP A 247 6.74 -9.58 -39.07
N VAL A 248 7.78 -9.25 -39.84
CA VAL A 248 7.79 -9.32 -41.32
C VAL A 248 7.78 -10.77 -41.82
N VAL A 249 7.35 -11.01 -43.06
CA VAL A 249 7.30 -12.35 -43.66
C VAL A 249 8.72 -12.95 -43.76
N GLY A 250 8.88 -14.21 -43.37
CA GLY A 250 10.15 -14.95 -43.51
C GLY A 250 11.07 -14.90 -42.28
N LEU A 251 10.73 -14.16 -41.23
CA LEU A 251 11.59 -13.98 -40.05
C LEU A 251 11.48 -15.10 -38.98
N GLY A 252 10.81 -16.21 -39.29
CA GLY A 252 10.80 -17.38 -38.41
C GLY A 252 9.79 -17.31 -37.26
N LYS A 253 8.63 -16.66 -37.47
CA LYS A 253 7.51 -16.63 -36.50
C LYS A 253 7.15 -18.00 -35.93
N THR A 254 7.21 -19.05 -36.75
CA THR A 254 6.97 -20.44 -36.32
C THR A 254 7.99 -20.90 -35.29
N ILE A 255 9.27 -20.54 -35.48
CA ILE A 255 10.35 -20.89 -34.55
C ILE A 255 10.16 -20.15 -33.23
N ILE A 256 9.85 -18.86 -33.28
CA ILE A 256 9.54 -18.05 -32.09
C ILE A 256 8.35 -18.64 -31.31
N ALA A 257 7.27 -19.01 -32.02
CA ALA A 257 6.11 -19.65 -31.40
C ALA A 257 6.47 -20.99 -30.73
N LEU A 258 7.29 -21.82 -31.38
CA LEU A 258 7.75 -23.10 -30.82
C LEU A 258 8.63 -22.92 -29.58
N MET A 259 9.50 -21.91 -29.56
CA MET A 259 10.31 -21.56 -28.38
C MET A 259 9.42 -21.20 -27.19
N VAL A 260 8.41 -20.35 -27.41
CA VAL A 260 7.44 -19.94 -26.38
C VAL A 260 6.65 -21.16 -25.86
N ILE A 261 6.11 -21.98 -26.76
CA ILE A 261 5.37 -23.22 -26.44
C ILE A 261 6.21 -24.15 -25.58
N LYS A 262 7.46 -24.43 -25.99
CA LYS A 262 8.34 -25.35 -25.25
C LYS A 262 8.71 -24.81 -23.87
N LYS A 263 8.98 -23.52 -23.77
CA LYS A 263 9.23 -22.86 -22.49
C LYS A 263 8.02 -22.97 -21.56
N PHE A 264 6.82 -22.76 -22.11
CA PHE A 264 5.57 -22.90 -21.36
C PHE A 264 5.36 -24.33 -20.83
N ILE A 265 5.63 -25.36 -21.63
CA ILE A 265 5.59 -26.76 -21.18
C ILE A 265 6.61 -27.03 -20.08
N TYR A 266 7.83 -26.50 -20.23
CA TYR A 266 8.89 -26.71 -19.26
C TYR A 266 8.53 -26.15 -17.88
N GLU A 267 7.98 -24.94 -17.82
CA GLU A 267 7.60 -24.29 -16.55
C GLU A 267 6.30 -24.87 -15.95
N ASN A 268 5.36 -25.36 -16.76
CA ASN A 268 4.05 -25.86 -16.29
C ASN A 268 3.95 -27.39 -16.22
N GLY A 269 4.99 -28.11 -16.64
CA GLY A 269 5.05 -29.57 -16.64
C GLY A 269 4.49 -30.24 -17.90
N THR A 270 4.77 -31.53 -18.05
CA THR A 270 4.51 -32.31 -19.28
C THR A 270 3.03 -32.53 -19.60
N GLN A 271 2.12 -32.25 -18.66
CA GLN A 271 0.66 -32.34 -18.87
C GLN A 271 0.04 -31.06 -19.47
N THR A 272 0.87 -30.06 -19.79
CA THR A 272 0.43 -28.79 -20.39
C THR A 272 -0.29 -29.03 -21.73
N LYS A 273 -1.52 -28.54 -21.85
CA LYS A 273 -2.34 -28.66 -23.08
C LYS A 273 -2.05 -27.50 -24.03
N ILE A 274 -1.81 -27.81 -25.29
CA ILE A 274 -1.50 -26.82 -26.33
C ILE A 274 -2.37 -27.06 -27.56
N LEU A 275 -2.97 -25.98 -28.07
CA LEU A 275 -3.72 -25.96 -29.31
C LEU A 275 -3.04 -25.00 -30.29
N VAL A 276 -2.61 -25.51 -31.44
CA VAL A 276 -2.08 -24.69 -32.53
C VAL A 276 -3.12 -24.61 -33.64
N VAL A 277 -3.61 -23.40 -33.91
CA VAL A 277 -4.59 -23.14 -34.97
C VAL A 277 -3.87 -22.44 -36.12
N CYS A 278 -3.87 -23.06 -37.29
CA CYS A 278 -3.29 -22.51 -38.51
C CYS A 278 -4.37 -22.36 -39.58
N ARG A 279 -4.26 -21.34 -40.42
CA ARG A 279 -5.11 -21.22 -41.61
C ARG A 279 -4.83 -22.40 -42.55
N ARG A 280 -5.90 -23.07 -43.02
CA ARG A 280 -5.79 -24.11 -44.05
C ARG A 280 -5.13 -23.48 -45.29
N ARG A 281 -4.07 -24.11 -45.81
CA ARG A 281 -3.49 -23.73 -47.10
C ARG A 281 -4.53 -23.86 -48.20
#